data_AF-A0A485CE13-F1
#
_entry.id   AF-A0A485CE13-F1
#
_cell.length_a   1.000
_cell.length_b   1.000
_cell.length_c   1.000
_cell.angle_alpha   90.00
_cell.angle_beta   90.00
_cell.angle_gamma   90.00
#
_symmetry.space_group_name_H-M   'P 1'
#
loop_
_entity.id
_entity.type
_entity.pdbx_description
1 polymer ?
#
loop_
_entity_poly.entity_id
_entity_poly.type
_entity_poly.pdbx_seq_one_letter_code
_entity_poly.pdbx_strand_id
1 'polypeptide(L)'
;MWWPKDKWIFKANWIDSTHLRNVLCYNLWQKVMATRSGWPRRDIDNSYVGKLGASAIDTGAIGCPKGYACVLYINGEFYGIGDFLYNSSRKDYNIAKNSPEQIMIIWDGAINIPALTDNGTWVMDSPSKPTAETAACLDRWRDFAQSAQDAFTAAAGMHLDKNNVVDFYVFLSFICAPDCVQKNTTFYHLGRHEMVFHAL
;
A
#
# COMPACT_ATOMS: atom_id res chain seq x y z
N MET A 1 -24.22 4.15 -2.89
CA MET A 1 -24.08 2.77 -2.38
C MET A 1 -23.04 2.78 -1.28
N TRP A 2 -23.44 2.52 -0.02
CA TRP A 2 -22.51 2.40 1.11
C TRP A 2 -21.78 1.06 0.99
N TRP A 3 -20.44 1.08 0.90
CA TRP A 3 -19.63 -0.13 0.96
C TRP A 3 -19.40 -0.47 2.44
N PRO A 4 -19.63 -1.72 2.90
CA PRO A 4 -19.42 -2.06 4.30
C PRO A 4 -17.93 -1.99 4.64
N LYS A 5 -17.53 -0.93 5.34
CA LYS A 5 -16.18 -0.71 5.86
C LYS A 5 -16.26 -0.47 7.36
N ASP A 6 -15.32 -1.05 8.09
CA ASP A 6 -15.24 -0.99 9.56
C ASP A 6 -14.90 0.43 10.07
N LYS A 7 -14.28 1.27 9.23
CA LYS A 7 -13.85 2.62 9.57
C LYS A 7 -13.98 3.56 8.37
N TRP A 8 -14.45 4.77 8.65
CA TRP A 8 -14.47 5.91 7.73
C TRP A 8 -13.72 7.09 8.33
N ILE A 9 -13.16 7.94 7.46
CA ILE A 9 -12.37 9.11 7.81
C ILE A 9 -12.89 10.28 6.99
N PHE A 10 -13.32 11.34 7.68
CA PHE A 10 -13.50 12.63 7.03
C PHE A 10 -12.17 13.38 7.06
N LYS A 11 -11.68 13.80 5.90
CA LYS A 11 -10.46 14.60 5.77
C LYS A 11 -10.82 15.94 5.14
N ALA A 12 -10.68 17.01 5.93
CA ALA A 12 -11.00 18.37 5.47
C ALA A 12 -10.08 18.87 4.35
N ASN A 13 -8.89 18.26 4.21
CA ASN A 13 -7.86 18.68 3.25
C ASN A 13 -7.55 20.19 3.35
N TRP A 14 -7.51 20.74 4.57
CA TRP A 14 -7.43 22.19 4.82
C TRP A 14 -6.26 22.89 4.12
N ILE A 15 -5.10 22.22 4.01
CA ILE A 15 -3.91 22.76 3.34
C ILE A 15 -3.97 22.67 1.80
N ASP A 16 -4.90 21.89 1.27
CA ASP A 16 -5.11 21.69 -0.17
C ASP A 16 -6.26 22.58 -0.63
N SER A 17 -5.93 23.67 -1.31
CA SER A 17 -6.89 24.64 -1.86
C SER A 17 -7.94 24.06 -2.81
N THR A 18 -7.73 22.85 -3.32
CA THR A 18 -8.71 22.16 -4.18
C THR A 18 -9.61 21.21 -3.40
N HIS A 19 -9.25 20.89 -2.16
CA HIS A 19 -9.84 19.84 -1.32
C HIS A 19 -9.91 18.44 -1.94
N LEU A 20 -9.24 18.20 -3.07
CA LEU A 20 -9.45 17.02 -3.91
C LEU A 20 -8.16 16.26 -4.26
N ARG A 21 -6.96 16.82 -4.04
CA ARG A 21 -5.70 16.19 -4.50
C ARG A 21 -5.52 14.81 -3.89
N ASN A 22 -5.96 14.60 -2.65
CA ASN A 22 -5.85 13.31 -1.98
C ASN A 22 -6.67 12.22 -2.67
N VAL A 23 -7.99 12.41 -2.78
CA VAL A 23 -8.89 11.48 -3.51
C VAL A 23 -8.53 11.37 -4.99
N LEU A 24 -8.12 12.45 -5.63
CA LEU A 24 -7.67 12.45 -7.02
C LEU A 24 -6.48 11.51 -7.19
N CYS A 25 -5.48 11.57 -6.32
CA CYS A 25 -4.31 10.70 -6.39
C CYS A 25 -4.66 9.22 -6.20
N TYR A 26 -5.53 8.85 -5.24
CA TYR A 26 -5.96 7.45 -5.09
C TYR A 26 -6.68 6.92 -6.33
N ASN A 27 -7.52 7.76 -6.95
CA ASN A 27 -8.23 7.40 -8.17
C ASN A 27 -7.27 7.31 -9.36
N LEU A 28 -6.30 8.21 -9.45
CA LEU A 28 -5.29 8.19 -10.51
C LEU A 28 -4.40 6.95 -10.40
N TRP A 29 -4.00 6.55 -9.19
CA TRP A 29 -3.25 5.29 -8.98
C TRP A 29 -4.01 4.07 -9.52
N GLN A 30 -5.31 3.98 -9.22
CA GLN A 30 -6.15 2.92 -9.79
C GLN A 30 -6.21 2.96 -11.33
N LYS A 31 -6.18 4.16 -11.93
CA LYS A 31 -6.10 4.30 -13.39
C LYS A 31 -4.74 3.88 -13.94
N VAL A 32 -3.63 4.19 -13.26
CA VAL A 32 -2.28 3.72 -13.62
C VAL A 32 -2.28 2.19 -13.68
N MET A 33 -2.70 1.52 -12.60
CA MET A 33 -2.80 0.05 -12.59
C MET A 33 -3.72 -0.49 -13.70
N ALA A 34 -4.84 0.21 -13.99
CA ALA A 34 -5.77 -0.20 -15.03
C ALA A 34 -5.18 -0.16 -16.45
N THR A 35 -4.09 0.58 -16.67
CA THR A 35 -3.38 0.62 -17.97
C THR A 35 -2.50 -0.60 -18.24
N ARG A 36 -2.15 -1.38 -17.21
CA ARG A 36 -1.30 -2.57 -17.35
C ARG A 36 -2.00 -3.64 -18.22
N SER A 37 -1.24 -4.23 -19.13
CA SER A 37 -1.69 -5.35 -19.96
C SER A 37 -1.61 -6.68 -19.22
N GLY A 38 -2.57 -7.58 -19.47
CA GLY A 38 -2.56 -8.93 -18.91
C GLY A 38 -3.06 -9.01 -17.46
N TRP A 39 -2.71 -10.13 -16.81
CA TRP A 39 -3.02 -10.45 -15.41
C TRP A 39 -1.75 -11.03 -14.75
N PRO A 40 -1.46 -10.72 -13.46
CA PRO A 40 -2.18 -9.82 -12.54
C PRO A 40 -2.09 -8.35 -12.96
N ARG A 41 -3.17 -7.58 -12.73
CA ARG A 41 -3.24 -6.16 -13.14
C ARG A 41 -3.11 -5.23 -11.95
N ARG A 42 -4.00 -5.37 -10.96
CA ARG A 42 -3.91 -4.63 -9.69
C ARG A 42 -2.79 -5.24 -8.86
N ASP A 43 -2.13 -4.43 -8.05
CA ASP A 43 -1.11 -4.92 -7.13
C ASP A 43 -1.62 -6.08 -6.25
N ILE A 44 -2.88 -5.97 -5.83
CA ILE A 44 -3.57 -6.97 -4.99
C ILE A 44 -3.80 -8.29 -5.72
N ASP A 45 -3.91 -8.27 -7.06
CA ASP A 45 -4.19 -9.49 -7.84
C ASP A 45 -3.09 -10.54 -7.66
N ASN A 46 -1.86 -10.10 -7.33
CA ASN A 46 -0.75 -10.98 -6.94
C ASN A 46 -1.12 -11.92 -5.78
N SER A 47 -2.02 -11.50 -4.88
CA SER A 47 -2.50 -12.33 -3.77
C SER A 47 -3.32 -13.55 -4.24
N TYR A 48 -3.79 -13.58 -5.49
CA TYR A 48 -4.58 -14.69 -6.06
C TYR A 48 -3.75 -15.61 -6.98
N VAL A 49 -2.50 -15.24 -7.31
CA VAL A 49 -1.66 -15.99 -8.26
C VAL A 49 -1.34 -17.39 -7.74
N GLY A 50 -1.69 -18.41 -8.52
CA GLY A 50 -1.47 -19.82 -8.20
C GLY A 50 -2.45 -20.40 -7.16
N LYS A 51 -3.46 -19.62 -6.72
CA LYS A 51 -4.50 -20.12 -5.82
C LYS A 51 -5.65 -20.74 -6.61
N LEU A 52 -6.37 -21.67 -5.97
CA LEU A 52 -7.55 -22.35 -6.51
C LEU A 52 -8.69 -22.36 -5.48
N GLY A 53 -9.92 -22.57 -5.96
CA GLY A 53 -11.11 -22.69 -5.11
C GLY A 53 -11.42 -21.41 -4.34
N ALA A 54 -11.85 -21.54 -3.09
CA ALA A 54 -12.26 -20.40 -2.23
C ALA A 54 -11.14 -19.36 -2.04
N SER A 55 -9.88 -19.79 -2.07
CA SER A 55 -8.71 -18.92 -1.89
C SER A 55 -8.38 -18.06 -3.12
N ALA A 56 -9.03 -18.32 -4.26
CA ALA A 56 -8.89 -17.54 -5.50
C ALA A 56 -10.05 -16.54 -5.72
N ILE A 57 -11.04 -16.52 -4.83
CA ILE A 57 -12.21 -15.63 -4.96
C ILE A 57 -11.80 -14.21 -4.60
N ASP A 58 -12.23 -13.24 -5.42
CA ASP A 58 -12.00 -11.83 -5.14
C ASP A 58 -12.73 -11.40 -3.85
N THR A 59 -11.96 -10.90 -2.89
CA THR A 59 -12.44 -10.45 -1.58
C THR A 59 -13.02 -9.03 -1.60
N GLY A 60 -12.90 -8.32 -2.73
CA GLY A 60 -13.19 -6.89 -2.83
C GLY A 60 -12.09 -6.00 -2.26
N ALA A 61 -10.90 -6.56 -1.99
CA ALA A 61 -9.69 -5.81 -1.71
C ALA A 61 -9.32 -4.90 -2.89
N ILE A 62 -8.94 -3.65 -2.60
CA ILE A 62 -8.66 -2.63 -3.61
C ILE A 62 -7.17 -2.27 -3.64
N GLY A 63 -6.47 -2.40 -2.51
CA GLY A 63 -5.04 -2.11 -2.39
C GLY A 63 -4.72 -0.63 -2.31
N CYS A 64 -5.72 0.23 -2.10
CA CYS A 64 -5.55 1.65 -1.83
C CYS A 64 -6.77 2.19 -1.09
N PRO A 65 -6.65 3.31 -0.36
CA PRO A 65 -7.80 4.07 0.10
C PRO A 65 -8.70 4.49 -1.07
N LYS A 66 -9.97 4.71 -0.78
CA LYS A 66 -10.92 5.32 -1.71
C LYS A 66 -11.76 6.30 -0.94
N GLY A 67 -12.13 7.39 -1.59
CA GLY A 67 -13.10 8.30 -1.03
C GLY A 67 -13.81 9.13 -2.06
N TYR A 68 -14.63 10.02 -1.53
CA TYR A 68 -15.58 10.82 -2.28
C TYR A 68 -15.59 12.22 -1.68
N ALA A 69 -15.60 13.23 -2.53
CA ALA A 69 -15.88 14.59 -2.09
C ALA A 69 -17.25 14.61 -1.39
N CYS A 70 -17.32 15.27 -0.24
CA CYS A 70 -18.55 15.39 0.53
C CYS A 70 -18.67 16.75 1.21
N VAL A 71 -19.90 17.04 1.62
CA VAL A 71 -20.22 18.17 2.50
C VAL A 71 -20.55 17.58 3.87
N LEU A 72 -19.90 18.09 4.92
CA LEU A 72 -20.12 17.66 6.28
C LEU A 72 -21.02 18.65 7.01
N TYR A 73 -22.07 18.11 7.62
CA TYR A 73 -22.91 18.81 8.57
C TYR A 73 -22.78 18.13 9.93
N ILE A 74 -22.64 18.91 11.00
CA ILE A 74 -22.63 18.43 12.38
C ILE A 74 -23.82 19.07 13.09
N ASN A 75 -24.72 18.25 13.64
CA ASN A 75 -25.96 18.71 14.29
C ASN A 75 -26.83 19.63 13.40
N GLY A 76 -26.81 19.42 12.08
CA GLY A 76 -27.57 20.23 11.11
C GLY A 76 -26.86 21.52 10.68
N GLU A 77 -25.73 21.88 11.29
CA GLU A 77 -24.94 23.05 10.91
C GLU A 77 -23.86 22.67 9.90
N PHE A 78 -23.65 23.54 8.90
CA PHE A 78 -22.59 23.36 7.93
C PHE A 78 -21.24 23.43 8.63
N TYR A 79 -20.47 22.35 8.52
CA TYR A 79 -19.13 22.27 9.11
C TYR A 79 -18.03 22.48 8.06
N GLY A 80 -18.23 21.99 6.84
CA GLY A 80 -17.27 22.19 5.76
C GLY A 80 -17.40 21.24 4.58
N ILE A 81 -16.46 21.37 3.66
CA ILE A 81 -16.25 20.46 2.52
C ILE A 81 -14.95 19.67 2.73
N GLY A 82 -14.89 18.47 2.19
CA GLY A 82 -13.70 17.63 2.25
C GLY A 82 -13.93 16.28 1.60
N ASP A 83 -13.09 15.31 1.94
CA ASP A 83 -13.20 13.94 1.44
C ASP A 83 -13.71 13.01 2.53
N PHE A 84 -14.69 12.19 2.18
CA PHE A 84 -15.11 11.03 2.97
C PHE A 84 -14.42 9.78 2.42
N LEU A 85 -13.44 9.29 3.19
CA LEU A 85 -12.51 8.24 2.82
C LEU A 85 -12.78 7.00 3.66
N TYR A 86 -12.40 5.83 3.15
CA TYR A 86 -12.04 4.71 4.01
C TYR A 86 -10.56 4.39 3.83
N ASN A 87 -9.89 4.09 4.94
CA ASN A 87 -8.48 3.75 4.90
C ASN A 87 -8.28 2.34 4.37
N SER A 88 -7.10 2.09 3.83
CA SER A 88 -6.65 0.75 3.49
C SER A 88 -6.16 0.05 4.75
N SER A 89 -6.98 -0.83 5.30
CA SER A 89 -6.55 -1.78 6.33
C SER A 89 -5.87 -2.99 5.67
N ARG A 90 -5.18 -3.84 6.43
CA ARG A 90 -4.65 -5.13 5.93
C ARG A 90 -5.64 -5.95 5.08
N LYS A 91 -6.95 -5.89 5.41
CA LYS A 91 -8.02 -6.59 4.65
C LYS A 91 -8.12 -6.06 3.22
N ASP A 92 -7.90 -4.76 3.03
CA ASP A 92 -7.93 -4.10 1.73
C ASP A 92 -6.72 -4.46 0.85
N TYR A 93 -5.71 -5.13 1.42
CA TYR A 93 -4.52 -5.67 0.74
C TYR A 93 -4.50 -7.20 0.69
N ASN A 94 -5.57 -7.89 1.12
CA ASN A 94 -5.57 -9.36 1.27
C ASN A 94 -4.49 -9.93 2.20
N ILE A 95 -4.10 -9.16 3.21
CA ILE A 95 -3.12 -9.56 4.20
C ILE A 95 -3.85 -10.17 5.40
N ALA A 96 -3.53 -11.42 5.71
CA ALA A 96 -4.04 -12.12 6.88
C ALA A 96 -3.47 -11.51 8.16
N LYS A 97 -4.27 -11.53 9.23
CA LYS A 97 -3.92 -10.86 10.50
C LYS A 97 -2.62 -11.38 11.14
N ASN A 98 -2.36 -12.68 11.04
CA ASN A 98 -1.31 -13.39 11.78
C ASN A 98 -0.55 -14.40 10.89
N SER A 99 -0.47 -14.16 9.58
CA SER A 99 0.39 -14.98 8.73
C SER A 99 1.82 -14.45 8.80
N PRO A 100 2.83 -15.31 9.07
CA PRO A 100 4.20 -14.85 9.18
C PRO A 100 4.78 -14.32 7.86
N GLU A 101 4.24 -14.77 6.72
CA GLU A 101 4.67 -14.43 5.37
C GLU A 101 3.77 -13.38 4.69
N GLN A 102 2.74 -12.88 5.38
CA GLN A 102 1.93 -11.76 4.87
C GLN A 102 2.14 -10.54 5.75
N ILE A 103 3.07 -9.70 5.29
CA ILE A 103 3.64 -8.61 6.07
C ILE A 103 3.08 -7.29 5.55
N MET A 104 2.76 -6.37 6.46
CA MET A 104 2.40 -4.99 6.17
C MET A 104 3.18 -4.07 7.10
N ILE A 105 3.98 -3.16 6.53
CA ILE A 105 4.74 -2.14 7.24
C ILE A 105 4.28 -0.77 6.77
N ILE A 106 4.05 0.14 7.72
CA ILE A 106 3.70 1.53 7.47
C ILE A 106 4.91 2.40 7.74
N TRP A 107 5.28 3.25 6.78
CA TRP A 107 6.42 4.14 6.87
C TRP A 107 6.04 5.48 7.52
N ASP A 108 6.82 5.89 8.52
CA ASP A 108 6.73 7.20 9.17
C ASP A 108 8.11 7.86 9.22
N GLY A 109 8.73 8.01 8.05
CA GLY A 109 10.01 8.71 7.88
C GLY A 109 11.21 7.79 7.89
N ALA A 110 11.03 6.50 7.60
CA ALA A 110 12.15 5.58 7.58
C ALA A 110 13.03 5.83 6.34
N ILE A 111 14.28 6.19 6.60
CA ILE A 111 15.26 6.65 5.60
C ILE A 111 16.13 5.48 5.12
N ASN A 112 16.40 4.52 6.00
CA ASN A 112 17.21 3.34 5.69
C ASN A 112 16.30 2.13 5.46
N ILE A 113 15.69 2.10 4.27
CA ILE A 113 14.66 1.10 3.92
C ILE A 113 15.14 -0.34 4.15
N PRO A 114 16.36 -0.72 3.71
CA PRO A 114 16.86 -2.07 3.93
C PRO A 114 17.12 -2.37 5.40
N ALA A 115 17.50 -1.37 6.21
CA ALA A 115 17.90 -1.60 7.59
C ALA A 115 16.72 -1.74 8.57
N LEU A 116 15.55 -1.16 8.27
CA LEU A 116 14.37 -1.16 9.16
C LEU A 116 14.74 -1.00 10.64
N THR A 117 15.62 -0.04 10.95
CA THR A 117 16.11 0.15 12.32
C THR A 117 14.94 0.45 13.26
N ASP A 118 14.93 -0.14 14.45
CA ASP A 118 13.91 0.15 15.46
C ASP A 118 14.14 1.52 16.10
N ASN A 119 13.70 2.56 15.40
CA ASN A 119 13.87 3.97 15.78
C ASN A 119 12.55 4.75 15.70
N GLY A 120 11.42 4.04 15.66
CA GLY A 120 10.08 4.63 15.59
C GLY A 120 9.67 5.21 14.24
N THR A 121 10.47 5.04 13.18
CA THR A 121 10.15 5.59 11.84
C THR A 121 9.37 4.64 10.93
N TRP A 122 8.97 3.48 11.44
CA TRP A 122 8.11 2.53 10.76
C TRP A 122 7.32 1.70 11.79
N VAL A 123 6.20 1.11 11.35
CA VAL A 123 5.34 0.29 12.19
C VAL A 123 5.02 -1.02 11.47
N MET A 124 5.22 -2.15 12.16
CA MET A 124 4.68 -3.44 11.74
C MET A 124 3.17 -3.47 12.02
N ASP A 125 2.34 -3.32 10.98
CA ASP A 125 0.88 -3.42 11.12
C ASP A 125 0.43 -4.89 11.15
N SER A 126 0.98 -5.72 10.27
CA SER A 126 0.68 -7.14 10.17
C SER A 126 1.95 -7.94 9.85
N PRO A 127 2.19 -9.09 10.50
CA PRO A 127 1.37 -9.67 11.57
C PRO A 127 1.46 -8.88 12.88
N SER A 128 0.37 -8.86 13.65
CA SER A 128 0.33 -8.18 14.96
C SER A 128 1.24 -8.80 16.03
N LYS A 129 1.75 -10.02 15.77
CA LYS A 129 2.70 -10.75 16.59
C LYS A 129 3.74 -11.39 15.66
N PRO A 130 4.79 -10.65 15.26
CA PRO A 130 5.86 -11.18 14.42
C PRO A 130 6.52 -12.41 15.06
N THR A 131 6.85 -13.40 14.23
CA THR A 131 7.55 -14.61 14.64
C THR A 131 8.96 -14.65 14.05
N ALA A 132 9.73 -15.70 14.35
CA ALA A 132 11.03 -15.93 13.74
C ALA A 132 10.93 -16.08 12.21
N GLU A 133 9.85 -16.66 11.70
CA GLU A 133 9.57 -16.77 10.27
C GLU A 133 9.31 -15.41 9.63
N THR A 134 8.60 -14.50 10.32
CA THR A 134 8.45 -13.10 9.87
C THR A 134 9.80 -12.39 9.80
N ALA A 135 10.64 -12.55 10.82
CA ALA A 135 11.99 -11.98 10.82
C ALA A 135 12.83 -12.52 9.65
N ALA A 136 12.79 -13.83 9.39
CA ALA A 136 13.49 -14.45 8.26
C ALA A 136 13.01 -13.90 6.90
N CYS A 137 11.74 -13.52 6.75
CA CYS A 137 11.26 -12.85 5.53
C CYS A 137 11.87 -11.46 5.37
N LEU A 138 11.95 -10.68 6.45
CA LEU A 138 12.55 -9.35 6.42
C LEU A 138 14.06 -9.40 6.20
N ASP A 139 14.73 -10.42 6.73
CA ASP A 139 16.17 -10.63 6.55
C ASP A 139 16.50 -10.99 5.09
N ARG A 140 15.71 -11.86 4.45
CA ARG A 140 15.87 -12.14 3.01
C ARG A 140 15.71 -10.88 2.16
N TRP A 141 14.73 -10.05 2.49
CA TRP A 141 14.54 -8.77 1.82
C TRP A 141 15.75 -7.85 1.98
N ARG A 142 16.27 -7.74 3.22
CA ARG A 142 17.45 -6.94 3.55
C ARG A 142 18.69 -7.41 2.81
N ASP A 143 18.94 -8.72 2.78
CA ASP A 143 20.06 -9.33 2.06
C ASP A 143 19.96 -9.03 0.55
N PHE A 144 18.77 -9.17 -0.03
CA PHE A 144 18.51 -8.81 -1.41
C PHE A 144 18.77 -7.31 -1.66
N ALA A 145 18.20 -6.42 -0.84
CA ALA A 145 18.28 -4.98 -1.02
C ALA A 145 19.70 -4.41 -0.81
N GLN A 146 20.56 -5.15 -0.10
CA GLN A 146 21.97 -4.81 0.12
C GLN A 146 22.94 -5.57 -0.81
N SER A 147 22.42 -6.41 -1.71
CA SER A 147 23.24 -7.18 -2.63
C SER A 147 23.95 -6.29 -3.66
N ALA A 148 25.07 -6.79 -4.19
CA ALA A 148 25.80 -6.12 -5.27
C ALA A 148 24.93 -6.02 -6.53
N GLN A 149 25.19 -5.02 -7.39
CA GLN A 149 24.33 -4.69 -8.55
C GLN A 149 23.98 -5.89 -9.43
N ASP A 150 24.93 -6.77 -9.75
CA ASP A 150 24.68 -7.95 -10.59
C ASP A 150 23.74 -8.95 -9.92
N ALA A 151 23.96 -9.21 -8.62
CA ALA A 151 23.12 -10.09 -7.82
C ALA A 151 21.71 -9.50 -7.62
N PHE A 152 21.63 -8.20 -7.34
CA PHE A 152 20.36 -7.47 -7.26
C PHE A 152 19.57 -7.60 -8.55
N THR A 153 20.21 -7.35 -9.69
CA THR A 153 19.56 -7.39 -11.01
C THR A 153 19.05 -8.80 -11.33
N ALA A 154 19.84 -9.84 -11.02
CA ALA A 154 19.45 -11.22 -11.22
C ALA A 154 18.28 -11.66 -10.32
N ALA A 155 18.25 -11.18 -9.07
CA ALA A 155 17.23 -11.56 -8.08
C ALA A 155 15.99 -10.66 -8.08
N ALA A 156 16.00 -9.51 -8.78
CA ALA A 156 14.95 -8.50 -8.71
C ALA A 156 13.54 -9.06 -8.98
N GLY A 157 13.39 -9.94 -9.98
CA GLY A 157 12.08 -10.53 -10.30
C GLY A 157 11.50 -11.47 -9.24
N MET A 158 12.34 -11.95 -8.30
CA MET A 158 11.89 -12.77 -7.17
C MET A 158 11.41 -11.90 -6.01
N HIS A 159 12.11 -10.80 -5.75
CA HIS A 159 11.90 -9.98 -4.55
C HIS A 159 11.04 -8.72 -4.79
N LEU A 160 10.88 -8.27 -6.04
CA LEU A 160 10.14 -7.06 -6.39
C LEU A 160 9.03 -7.35 -7.42
N ASP A 161 7.88 -6.71 -7.25
CA ASP A 161 6.94 -6.53 -8.35
C ASP A 161 7.44 -5.37 -9.24
N LYS A 162 8.05 -5.73 -10.38
CA LYS A 162 8.63 -4.77 -11.34
C LYS A 162 7.61 -3.73 -11.81
N ASN A 163 6.37 -4.13 -12.10
CA ASN A 163 5.36 -3.20 -12.61
C ASN A 163 4.99 -2.21 -11.52
N ASN A 164 4.76 -2.70 -10.30
CA ASN A 164 4.45 -1.83 -9.17
C ASN A 164 5.58 -0.83 -8.89
N VAL A 165 6.84 -1.28 -8.79
CA VAL A 165 7.98 -0.39 -8.49
C VAL A 165 8.10 0.72 -9.53
N VAL A 166 8.06 0.38 -10.82
CA VAL A 166 8.19 1.37 -11.91
C VAL A 166 7.02 2.34 -11.89
N ASP A 167 5.79 1.83 -11.84
CA ASP A 167 4.59 2.66 -11.85
C ASP A 167 4.55 3.60 -10.64
N PHE A 168 4.95 3.12 -9.46
CA PHE A 168 4.97 3.89 -8.23
C PHE A 168 5.92 5.09 -8.35
N TYR A 169 7.18 4.88 -8.77
CA TYR A 169 8.14 5.99 -8.91
C TYR A 169 7.78 6.97 -10.03
N VAL A 170 7.22 6.47 -11.15
CA VAL A 170 6.69 7.35 -12.21
C VAL A 170 5.51 8.16 -11.70
N PHE A 171 4.59 7.53 -10.97
CA PHE A 171 3.43 8.19 -10.38
C PHE A 171 3.84 9.28 -9.39
N LEU A 172 4.76 8.98 -8.45
CA LEU A 172 5.27 9.96 -7.49
C LEU A 172 5.94 11.16 -8.17
N SER A 173 6.67 10.91 -9.26
CA SER A 173 7.28 11.97 -10.07
C SER A 173 6.22 12.84 -10.75
N PHE A 174 5.13 12.24 -11.25
CA PHE A 174 4.02 12.95 -11.89
C PHE A 174 3.23 13.80 -10.90
N ILE A 175 2.92 13.29 -9.71
CA ILE A 175 2.15 14.01 -8.68
C ILE A 175 3.03 14.92 -7.80
N CYS A 176 4.35 14.94 -8.04
CA CYS A 176 5.34 15.69 -7.27
C CYS A 176 5.27 15.42 -5.75
N ALA A 177 5.17 14.14 -5.36
CA ALA A 177 5.09 13.72 -3.96
C ALA A 177 6.33 12.90 -3.52
N PRO A 178 7.53 13.50 -3.50
CA PRO A 178 8.77 12.77 -3.18
C PRO A 178 8.83 12.29 -1.72
N ASP A 179 8.14 12.98 -0.80
CA ASP A 179 8.05 12.55 0.60
C ASP A 179 7.37 11.17 0.73
N CYS A 180 6.56 10.78 -0.25
CA CYS A 180 5.95 9.45 -0.30
C CYS A 180 6.98 8.31 -0.44
N VAL A 181 8.25 8.57 -0.73
CA VAL A 181 9.28 7.52 -0.75
C VAL A 181 9.68 7.08 0.66
N GLN A 182 9.50 7.94 1.68
CA GLN A 182 9.96 7.69 3.06
C GLN A 182 8.85 7.82 4.11
N LYS A 183 7.73 8.47 3.76
CA LYS A 183 6.53 8.67 4.56
C LYS A 183 5.31 8.33 3.72
N ASN A 184 4.13 8.19 4.33
CA ASN A 184 2.86 8.03 3.60
C ASN A 184 2.90 6.91 2.55
N THR A 185 3.65 5.84 2.85
CA THR A 185 3.76 4.66 2.02
C THR A 185 3.58 3.43 2.88
N THR A 186 2.89 2.45 2.30
CA THR A 186 2.75 1.12 2.88
C THR A 186 3.60 0.16 2.07
N PHE A 187 4.40 -0.62 2.78
CA PHE A 187 5.09 -1.78 2.27
C PHE A 187 4.28 -3.04 2.59
N TYR A 188 4.15 -3.95 1.63
CA TYR A 188 3.57 -5.25 1.93
C TYR A 188 4.16 -6.42 1.15
N HIS A 189 4.13 -7.58 1.81
CA HIS A 189 4.53 -8.88 1.30
C HIS A 189 3.30 -9.80 1.24
N LEU A 190 3.07 -10.45 0.10
CA LEU A 190 1.92 -11.34 -0.13
C LEU A 190 2.29 -12.83 -0.13
N GLY A 191 3.49 -13.20 0.32
CA GLY A 191 3.99 -14.59 0.39
C GLY A 191 4.57 -15.17 -0.90
N ARG A 192 4.66 -14.39 -1.99
CA ARG A 192 5.28 -14.82 -3.27
C ARG A 192 6.30 -13.84 -3.84
N HIS A 193 6.05 -12.54 -3.64
CA HIS A 193 6.97 -11.45 -3.96
C HIS A 193 7.17 -10.62 -2.70
N GLU A 194 8.41 -10.28 -2.39
CA GLU A 194 8.76 -9.63 -1.13
C GLU A 194 8.25 -8.21 -1.04
N MET A 195 8.27 -7.41 -2.13
CA MET A 195 7.75 -6.04 -2.06
C MET A 195 6.82 -5.54 -3.14
N VAL A 196 5.81 -4.83 -2.62
CA VAL A 196 4.91 -3.94 -3.32
C VAL A 196 4.84 -2.62 -2.54
N PHE A 197 5.05 -1.51 -3.25
CA PHE A 197 4.97 -0.15 -2.73
C PHE A 197 3.57 0.40 -3.01
N HIS A 198 2.96 1.02 -2.02
CA HIS A 198 1.76 1.82 -2.23
C HIS A 198 1.91 3.18 -1.57
N ALA A 199 1.71 4.23 -2.35
CA ALA A 199 1.81 5.60 -1.90
C ALA A 199 0.39 6.10 -1.67
N LEU A 200 0.26 6.87 -0.58
CA LEU A 200 -0.71 7.90 -0.24
C LEU A 200 -1.15 7.81 1.23
#